data_AF-A0A7S3MJQ3-F1
#
_entry.id   AF-A0A7S3MJQ3-F1
#
_cell.length_a   1.000
_cell.length_b   1.000
_cell.length_c   1.000
_cell.angle_alpha   90.00
_cell.angle_beta   90.00
_cell.angle_gamma   90.00
#
_symmetry.space_group_name_H-M   'P 1'
#
loop_
_entity.id
_entity.type
_entity.pdbx_description
1 polymer ?
#
loop_
_entity_poly.entity_id
_entity_poly.type
_entity_poly.pdbx_seq_one_letter_code
_entity_poly.pdbx_strand_id
1 'polypeptide(L)'
;RIIIDSLIKMCVNTEHYTCCCCSLTTATYVLGVLQLISTVCFACTSDWVSFTMQLIISMLFIMVFVNPYDARTRKMLFYSVSIGQLISIVTYIAIFLYLLFTDDWIKDACHSTSSYVQQQNCLDFAKTGLIISFCWGMAIMLLFIFMIWQVLFFGWKEQEEKAENGGAGKTSDGYTQA
;
A
#
# COMPACT_ATOMS: atom_id res chain seq x y z
N ARG A 1 10.94 6.36 18.07
CA ARG A 1 12.10 5.52 17.66
C ARG A 1 11.96 4.08 18.16
N ILE A 2 11.89 3.81 19.47
CA ILE A 2 11.78 2.43 20.01
C ILE A 2 10.57 1.62 19.50
N ILE A 3 9.38 2.25 19.39
CA ILE A 3 8.17 1.57 18.91
C ILE A 3 8.27 1.27 17.41
N ILE A 4 8.85 2.20 16.64
CA ILE A 4 9.05 2.05 15.20
C ILE A 4 10.11 0.97 14.93
N ASP A 5 11.25 0.99 15.63
CA ASP A 5 12.28 -0.06 15.50
C ASP A 5 11.76 -1.44 15.92
N SER A 6 10.87 -1.51 16.92
CA SER A 6 10.22 -2.76 17.31
C SER A 6 9.22 -3.25 16.25
N LEU A 7 8.40 -2.36 15.68
CA LEU A 7 7.50 -2.70 14.58
C LEU A 7 8.26 -3.18 13.33
N ILE A 8 9.38 -2.51 13.00
CA ILE A 8 10.26 -2.87 11.89
C ILE A 8 10.88 -4.25 12.09
N LYS A 9 11.45 -4.52 13.27
CA LYS A 9 12.03 -5.82 13.60
C LYS A 9 11.01 -6.94 13.72
N MET A 10 9.75 -6.63 14.04
CA MET A 10 8.68 -7.61 14.13
C MET A 10 8.12 -8.04 12.77
N CYS A 11 8.18 -7.18 11.74
CA CYS A 11 7.64 -7.53 10.42
C CYS A 11 8.67 -8.20 9.49
N VAL A 12 9.92 -7.77 9.47
CA VAL A 12 10.93 -8.36 8.56
C VAL A 12 12.22 -8.60 9.32
N ASN A 13 12.64 -9.87 9.39
CA ASN A 13 14.00 -10.22 9.79
C ASN A 13 14.93 -9.93 8.61
N THR A 14 15.67 -8.82 8.71
CA THR A 14 16.61 -8.35 7.69
C THR A 14 17.81 -9.26 7.49
N GLU A 15 18.15 -10.11 8.47
CA GLU A 15 19.30 -11.03 8.36
C GLU A 15 18.97 -12.28 7.54
N HIS A 16 17.69 -12.67 7.51
CA HIS A 16 17.24 -13.89 6.83
C HIS A 16 16.21 -13.65 5.72
N TYR A 17 15.84 -12.41 5.44
CA TYR A 17 14.77 -12.05 4.49
C TYR A 17 13.48 -12.86 4.72
N THR A 18 13.09 -13.00 5.98
CA THR A 18 11.87 -13.70 6.40
C THR A 18 10.90 -12.74 7.09
N CYS A 19 9.60 -12.94 6.86
CA CYS A 19 8.54 -12.16 7.46
C CYS A 19 7.77 -13.04 8.46
N CYS A 20 8.01 -12.84 9.76
CA CYS A 20 7.45 -13.48 10.95
C CYS A 20 7.43 -15.04 10.99
N CYS A 21 6.99 -15.72 9.93
CA CYS A 21 6.99 -17.18 9.72
C CYS A 21 7.17 -17.62 8.24
N CYS A 22 7.12 -16.70 7.27
CA CYS A 22 7.06 -17.01 5.83
C CYS A 22 8.19 -16.33 5.04
N SER A 23 8.52 -16.88 3.86
CA SER A 23 9.45 -16.21 2.94
C SER A 23 8.86 -14.87 2.46
N LEU A 24 9.70 -13.87 2.20
CA LEU A 24 9.25 -12.57 1.66
C LEU A 24 8.54 -12.70 0.29
N THR A 25 8.91 -13.73 -0.46
CA THR A 25 8.26 -14.07 -1.72
C THR A 25 6.82 -14.52 -1.49
N THR A 26 6.58 -15.36 -0.46
CA THR A 26 5.23 -15.78 -0.06
C THR A 26 4.38 -14.59 0.39
N ALA A 27 4.94 -13.64 1.13
CA ALA A 27 4.22 -12.43 1.53
C ALA A 27 3.79 -11.59 0.32
N THR A 28 4.67 -11.44 -0.68
CA THR A 28 4.33 -10.76 -1.96
C THR A 28 3.20 -11.48 -2.71
N TYR A 29 3.16 -12.82 -2.69
CA TYR A 29 2.06 -13.59 -3.26
C TYR A 29 0.73 -13.32 -2.56
N VAL A 30 0.71 -13.34 -1.22
CA VAL A 30 -0.50 -13.06 -0.44
C VAL A 30 -1.00 -11.64 -0.73
N LEU A 31 -0.11 -10.65 -0.77
CA LEU A 31 -0.45 -9.28 -1.15
C LEU A 31 -1.05 -9.21 -2.55
N GLY A 32 -0.47 -9.91 -3.52
CA GLY A 32 -1.00 -9.95 -4.90
C GLY A 32 -2.38 -10.61 -5.00
N VAL A 33 -2.65 -11.66 -4.22
CA VAL A 33 -3.99 -12.27 -4.17
C VAL A 33 -5.01 -11.32 -3.56
N LEU A 34 -4.67 -10.68 -2.44
CA LEU A 34 -5.54 -9.67 -1.82
C LEU A 34 -5.83 -8.50 -2.78
N GLN A 35 -4.82 -8.09 -3.55
CA GLN A 35 -4.93 -7.05 -4.56
C GLN A 35 -5.89 -7.43 -5.71
N LEU A 36 -5.84 -8.68 -6.17
CA LEU A 36 -6.77 -9.17 -7.20
C LEU A 36 -8.20 -9.21 -6.68
N ILE A 37 -8.41 -9.69 -5.45
CA ILE A 37 -9.73 -9.69 -4.81
C ILE A 37 -10.26 -8.26 -4.69
N SER A 38 -9.42 -7.33 -4.24
CA SER A 38 -9.76 -5.90 -4.16
C SER A 38 -10.20 -5.34 -5.50
N THR A 39 -9.47 -5.66 -6.58
CA THR A 39 -9.81 -5.24 -7.94
C THR A 39 -11.19 -5.73 -8.37
N VAL A 40 -11.53 -6.98 -8.07
CA VAL A 40 -12.87 -7.54 -8.35
C VAL A 40 -13.95 -6.81 -7.54
N CYS A 41 -13.68 -6.51 -6.26
CA CYS A 41 -14.61 -5.75 -5.44
C CYS A 41 -14.91 -4.35 -6.04
N PHE A 42 -13.90 -3.64 -6.53
CA PHE A 42 -14.11 -2.33 -7.19
C PHE A 42 -14.93 -2.42 -8.47
N ALA A 43 -14.80 -3.52 -9.23
CA ALA A 43 -15.66 -3.76 -10.38
C ALA A 43 -17.13 -3.95 -9.94
N CYS A 44 -17.38 -4.67 -8.85
CA CYS A 44 -18.72 -4.90 -8.32
C CYS A 44 -19.38 -3.62 -7.78
N THR A 45 -18.60 -2.69 -7.20
CA THR A 45 -19.13 -1.41 -6.69
C THR A 45 -19.30 -0.35 -7.77
N SER A 46 -19.06 -0.67 -9.05
CA SER A 46 -19.15 0.26 -10.19
C SER A 46 -18.22 1.49 -10.08
N ASP A 47 -17.15 1.40 -9.29
CA ASP A 47 -16.13 2.45 -9.20
C ASP A 47 -15.06 2.21 -10.27
N TRP A 48 -15.40 2.62 -11.51
CA TRP A 48 -14.58 2.35 -12.69
C TRP A 48 -13.20 3.02 -12.64
N VAL A 49 -13.07 4.16 -11.95
CA VAL A 49 -11.80 4.88 -11.83
C VAL A 49 -10.85 4.09 -10.92
N SER A 50 -11.32 3.72 -9.73
CA SER A 50 -10.53 2.89 -8.81
C SER A 50 -10.24 1.52 -9.42
N PHE A 51 -11.22 0.90 -10.07
CA PHE A 51 -11.05 -0.37 -10.77
C PHE A 51 -9.89 -0.32 -11.79
N THR A 52 -9.85 0.69 -12.65
CA THR A 52 -8.81 0.81 -13.69
C THR A 52 -7.41 0.93 -13.08
N MET A 53 -7.26 1.73 -12.01
CA MET A 53 -5.98 1.87 -11.32
C MET A 53 -5.55 0.56 -10.64
N GLN A 54 -6.49 -0.14 -10.00
CA GLN A 54 -6.22 -1.42 -9.34
C GLN A 54 -5.91 -2.53 -10.34
N LEU A 55 -6.51 -2.49 -11.54
CA LEU A 55 -6.22 -3.40 -12.64
C LEU A 55 -4.75 -3.30 -13.07
N ILE A 56 -4.22 -2.07 -13.23
CA ILE A 56 -2.83 -1.84 -13.62
C ILE A 56 -1.87 -2.44 -12.57
N ILE A 57 -2.13 -2.18 -11.29
CA ILE A 57 -1.33 -2.73 -10.18
C ILE A 57 -1.42 -4.27 -10.16
N SER A 58 -2.62 -4.82 -10.36
CA SER A 58 -2.86 -6.26 -10.45
C SER A 58 -2.07 -6.90 -11.60
N MET A 59 -1.96 -6.26 -12.76
CA MET A 59 -1.13 -6.76 -13.86
C MET A 59 0.36 -6.85 -13.46
N LEU A 60 0.87 -5.89 -12.70
CA LEU A 60 2.26 -5.94 -12.20
C LEU A 60 2.47 -7.08 -11.21
N PHE A 61 1.49 -7.36 -10.35
CA PHE A 61 1.54 -8.54 -9.47
C PHE A 61 1.52 -9.86 -10.26
N ILE A 62 0.72 -9.95 -11.34
CA ILE A 62 0.73 -11.11 -12.24
C ILE A 62 2.11 -11.28 -12.89
N MET A 63 2.77 -10.19 -13.32
CA MET A 63 4.14 -10.27 -13.85
C MET A 63 5.14 -10.81 -12.83
N VAL A 64 5.01 -10.42 -11.56
CA VAL A 64 5.82 -10.99 -10.46
C VAL A 64 5.52 -12.47 -10.24
N PHE A 65 4.29 -12.94 -10.49
CA PHE A 65 3.98 -14.36 -10.38
C PHE A 65 4.60 -15.19 -11.50
N VAL A 66 4.68 -14.64 -12.72
CA VAL A 66 5.31 -15.30 -13.88
C VAL A 66 6.83 -15.36 -13.70
N ASN A 67 7.46 -14.27 -13.24
CA ASN A 67 8.90 -14.18 -13.07
C ASN A 67 9.28 -13.80 -11.62
N PRO A 68 9.13 -14.73 -10.65
CA PRO A 68 9.28 -14.40 -9.23
C PRO A 68 10.71 -14.05 -8.82
N TYR A 69 11.72 -14.47 -9.58
CA TYR A 69 13.14 -14.28 -9.24
C TYR A 69 13.80 -13.14 -10.03
N ASP A 70 13.07 -12.45 -10.91
CA ASP A 70 13.63 -11.32 -11.65
C ASP A 70 13.62 -10.04 -10.79
N ALA A 71 14.82 -9.55 -10.45
CA ALA A 71 15.01 -8.34 -9.68
C ALA A 71 14.41 -7.10 -10.37
N ARG A 72 14.45 -7.03 -11.71
CA ARG A 72 13.94 -5.89 -12.47
C ARG A 72 12.42 -5.76 -12.34
N THR A 73 11.71 -6.89 -12.44
CA THR A 73 10.25 -6.91 -12.31
C THR A 73 9.80 -6.50 -10.90
N ARG A 74 10.46 -7.01 -9.84
CA ARG A 74 10.16 -6.60 -8.46
C ARG A 74 10.44 -5.13 -8.19
N LYS A 75 11.52 -4.59 -8.76
CA LYS A 75 11.86 -3.17 -8.69
C LYS A 75 10.78 -2.29 -9.31
N MET A 76 10.29 -2.66 -10.49
CA MET A 76 9.18 -1.95 -11.15
C MET A 76 7.91 -1.99 -10.29
N LEU A 77 7.56 -3.16 -9.74
CA LEU A 77 6.41 -3.29 -8.83
C LEU A 77 6.54 -2.34 -7.63
N PHE A 78 7.70 -2.31 -6.97
CA PHE A 78 7.95 -1.44 -5.82
C PHE A 78 7.75 0.04 -6.16
N TYR A 79 8.34 0.53 -7.26
CA TYR A 79 8.21 1.93 -7.65
C TYR A 79 6.77 2.28 -8.05
N SER A 80 6.11 1.44 -8.84
CA SER A 80 4.72 1.68 -9.26
C SER A 80 3.76 1.71 -8.07
N VAL A 81 3.88 0.75 -7.14
CA VAL A 81 3.07 0.74 -5.92
C VAL A 81 3.37 1.96 -5.06
N SER A 82 4.64 2.34 -4.89
CA SER A 82 5.01 3.51 -4.09
C SER A 82 4.46 4.82 -4.66
N ILE A 83 4.50 5.00 -5.98
CA ILE A 83 3.90 6.15 -6.66
C ILE A 83 2.38 6.15 -6.48
N GLY A 84 1.73 5.00 -6.68
CA GLY A 84 0.28 4.86 -6.48
C GLY A 84 -0.16 5.20 -5.05
N GLN A 85 0.60 4.72 -4.06
CA GLN A 85 0.39 5.02 -2.64
C GLN A 85 0.52 6.53 -2.37
N LEU A 86 1.54 7.19 -2.95
CA LEU A 86 1.73 8.63 -2.80
C LEU A 86 0.57 9.44 -3.42
N ILE A 87 0.13 9.06 -4.61
CA ILE A 87 -1.05 9.67 -5.26
C ILE A 87 -2.28 9.48 -4.37
N SER A 88 -2.49 8.27 -3.82
CA SER A 88 -3.62 7.97 -2.93
C SER A 88 -3.62 8.84 -1.67
N ILE A 89 -2.47 9.05 -1.02
CA ILE A 89 -2.34 9.95 0.14
C ILE A 89 -2.76 11.37 -0.25
N VAL A 90 -2.24 11.89 -1.37
CA VAL A 90 -2.53 13.26 -1.83
C VAL A 90 -4.02 13.42 -2.14
N THR A 91 -4.61 12.47 -2.86
CA THR A 91 -6.04 12.47 -3.17
C THR A 91 -6.90 12.40 -1.91
N TYR A 92 -6.53 11.56 -0.94
CA TYR A 92 -7.27 11.44 0.32
C TYR A 92 -7.24 12.74 1.14
N ILE A 93 -6.08 13.41 1.23
CA ILE A 93 -5.96 14.74 1.84
C ILE A 93 -6.80 15.77 1.09
N ALA A 94 -6.76 15.77 -0.24
CA ALA A 94 -7.51 16.72 -1.05
C ALA A 94 -9.04 16.56 -0.87
N ILE A 95 -9.54 15.33 -0.85
CA ILE A 95 -10.96 15.03 -0.59
C ILE A 95 -11.35 15.47 0.83
N PHE A 96 -10.50 15.21 1.82
CA PHE A 96 -10.76 15.67 3.18
C PHE A 96 -10.85 17.20 3.27
N LEU A 97 -9.91 17.93 2.65
CA LEU A 97 -9.96 19.39 2.62
C LEU A 97 -11.21 19.88 1.90
N TYR A 98 -11.58 19.26 0.78
CA TYR A 98 -12.81 19.57 0.06
C TYR A 98 -14.04 19.39 0.97
N LEU A 99 -14.16 18.27 1.67
CA LEU A 99 -15.26 18.02 2.61
C LEU A 99 -15.22 18.96 3.83
N LEU A 100 -14.04 19.37 4.29
CA LEU A 100 -13.91 20.28 5.42
C LEU A 100 -14.38 21.70 5.08
N PHE A 101 -14.12 22.15 3.85
CA PHE A 101 -14.47 23.51 3.39
C PHE A 101 -15.84 23.61 2.71
N THR A 102 -16.43 22.50 2.29
CA THR A 102 -17.79 22.49 1.73
C THR A 102 -18.80 22.15 2.83
N ASP A 103 -19.73 23.07 3.08
CA ASP A 103 -20.80 22.84 4.06
C ASP A 103 -22.01 22.10 3.45
N ASP A 104 -22.02 21.85 2.14
CA ASP A 104 -23.19 21.31 1.43
C ASP A 104 -23.60 19.93 1.96
N TRP A 105 -22.63 19.03 2.17
CA TRP A 105 -22.92 17.71 2.75
C TRP A 105 -23.38 17.78 4.21
N ILE A 106 -22.92 18.78 4.97
CA ILE A 106 -23.29 18.93 6.38
C ILE A 106 -24.70 19.52 6.48
N LYS A 107 -25.05 20.45 5.59
CA LYS A 107 -26.41 20.99 5.49
C LYS A 107 -27.40 19.88 5.17
N ASP A 108 -27.07 18.99 4.26
CA ASP A 108 -27.92 17.83 3.91
C ASP A 108 -28.05 16.87 5.09
N ALA A 109 -26.95 16.59 5.81
CA ALA A 109 -26.95 15.70 6.97
C ALA A 109 -27.72 16.28 8.18
N CYS A 110 -27.67 17.60 8.39
CA CYS A 110 -28.28 18.29 9.53
C CYS A 110 -29.65 18.95 9.21
N HIS A 111 -30.21 18.71 8.01
CA HIS A 111 -31.43 19.37 7.52
C HIS A 111 -32.68 19.11 8.38
N SER A 112 -32.72 18.05 9.19
CA SER A 112 -33.89 17.65 9.97
C SER A 112 -34.07 18.40 11.30
N THR A 113 -33.19 19.34 11.62
CA THR A 113 -33.13 19.95 12.96
C THR A 113 -33.94 21.25 13.04
N SER A 114 -34.94 21.30 13.93
CA SER A 114 -35.93 22.40 13.97
C SER A 114 -35.50 23.64 14.76
N SER A 115 -34.38 23.59 15.50
CA SER A 115 -33.88 24.73 16.28
C SER A 115 -32.45 25.10 15.90
N TYR A 116 -32.16 26.42 15.90
CA TYR A 116 -30.85 26.96 15.56
C TYR A 116 -29.72 26.38 16.43
N VAL A 117 -29.97 26.21 17.74
CA VAL A 117 -29.00 25.65 18.68
C VAL A 117 -28.68 24.18 18.38
N GLN A 118 -29.69 23.37 18.08
CA GLN A 118 -29.46 21.97 17.71
C GLN A 118 -28.77 21.86 16.35
N GLN A 119 -29.06 22.76 15.41
CA GLN A 119 -28.40 22.80 14.10
C GLN A 119 -26.90 23.11 14.26
N GLN A 120 -26.53 24.11 15.06
CA GLN A 120 -25.11 24.41 15.35
C GLN A 120 -24.39 23.23 16.02
N ASN A 121 -25.01 22.61 17.02
CA ASN A 121 -24.44 21.43 17.66
C ASN A 121 -24.24 20.25 16.68
N CYS A 122 -25.16 20.08 15.72
CA CYS A 122 -25.04 19.08 14.66
C CYS A 122 -23.84 19.37 13.74
N LEU A 123 -23.67 20.62 13.32
CA LEU A 123 -22.55 21.05 12.48
C LEU A 123 -21.20 20.76 13.16
N ASP A 124 -21.06 21.17 14.43
CA ASP A 124 -19.82 20.99 15.19
C ASP A 124 -19.50 19.52 15.42
N PHE A 125 -20.51 18.71 15.75
CA PHE A 125 -20.36 17.28 15.92
C PHE A 125 -19.95 16.58 14.60
N ALA A 126 -20.59 16.94 13.49
CA ALA A 126 -20.28 16.38 12.17
C ALA A 126 -18.85 16.72 11.72
N LYS A 127 -18.42 17.99 11.88
CA LYS A 127 -17.04 18.40 11.56
C LYS A 127 -16.02 17.71 12.46
N THR A 128 -16.29 17.64 13.76
CA THR A 128 -15.41 16.94 14.71
C THR A 128 -15.30 15.46 14.38
N GLY A 129 -16.42 14.80 14.07
CA GLY A 129 -16.46 13.41 13.65
C GLY A 129 -15.66 13.15 12.37
N LEU A 130 -15.79 14.03 11.37
CA LEU A 130 -15.03 13.97 10.13
C LEU A 130 -13.51 14.07 10.40
N ILE A 131 -13.08 15.02 11.24
CA ILE A 131 -11.66 15.19 11.60
C ILE A 131 -11.13 13.94 12.31
N ILE A 132 -11.87 13.41 13.29
CA ILE A 132 -11.47 12.21 14.03
C ILE A 132 -11.37 11.02 13.08
N SER A 133 -12.38 10.79 12.24
CA SER A 133 -12.39 9.71 11.25
C SER A 133 -11.22 9.84 10.26
N PHE A 134 -10.91 11.05 9.83
CA PHE A 134 -9.76 11.32 8.96
C PHE A 134 -8.44 10.98 9.65
N CYS A 135 -8.22 11.43 10.88
CA CYS A 135 -7.00 11.16 11.64
C CYS A 135 -6.76 9.66 11.85
N TRP A 136 -7.81 8.92 12.25
CA TRP A 136 -7.72 7.47 12.43
C TRP A 136 -7.53 6.75 11.10
N GLY A 137 -8.27 7.14 10.06
CA GLY A 137 -8.12 6.60 8.71
C GLY A 137 -6.70 6.79 8.16
N MET A 138 -6.14 7.99 8.31
CA MET A 138 -4.75 8.29 7.92
C MET A 138 -3.74 7.45 8.69
N ALA A 139 -3.90 7.33 10.01
CA ALA A 139 -2.98 6.57 10.84
C ALA A 139 -2.95 5.08 10.42
N ILE A 140 -4.13 4.48 10.25
CA ILE A 140 -4.28 3.09 9.82
C ILE A 140 -3.72 2.91 8.40
N MET A 141 -4.08 3.81 7.47
CA MET A 141 -3.59 3.80 6.10
C MET A 141 -2.07 3.81 6.08
N LEU A 142 -1.41 4.79 6.71
CA LEU A 142 0.04 4.91 6.74
C LEU A 142 0.75 3.68 7.31
N LEU A 143 0.17 3.01 8.31
CA LEU A 143 0.69 1.74 8.83
C LEU A 143 0.65 0.64 7.75
N PHE A 144 -0.45 0.51 7.01
CA PHE A 144 -0.53 -0.43 5.89
C PHE A 144 0.44 -0.09 4.77
N ILE A 145 0.57 1.20 4.40
CA ILE A 145 1.56 1.65 3.39
C ILE A 145 2.95 1.21 3.83
N PHE A 146 3.30 1.47 5.09
CA PHE A 146 4.60 1.13 5.62
C PHE A 146 4.88 -0.38 5.56
N MET A 147 3.92 -1.22 5.98
CA MET A 147 4.05 -2.67 5.90
C MET A 147 4.24 -3.17 4.46
N ILE A 148 3.41 -2.70 3.52
CA ILE A 148 3.51 -3.07 2.10
C ILE A 148 4.87 -2.62 1.54
N TRP A 149 5.27 -1.38 1.84
CA TRP A 149 6.53 -0.82 1.39
C TRP A 149 7.72 -1.64 1.87
N GLN A 150 7.73 -2.07 3.13
CA GLN A 150 8.79 -2.93 3.66
C GLN A 150 8.85 -4.27 2.96
N VAL A 151 7.72 -4.96 2.79
CA VAL A 151 7.67 -6.27 2.12
C VAL A 151 8.18 -6.16 0.69
N LEU A 152 7.76 -5.14 -0.06
CA LEU A 152 8.19 -4.95 -1.44
C LEU A 152 9.65 -4.50 -1.55
N PHE A 153 10.10 -3.59 -0.68
CA PHE A 153 11.47 -3.08 -0.67
C PHE A 153 12.48 -4.19 -0.37
N PHE A 154 12.31 -4.90 0.75
CA PHE A 154 13.19 -6.00 1.12
C PHE A 154 13.05 -7.18 0.15
N GLY A 155 11.85 -7.39 -0.41
CA GLY A 155 11.61 -8.46 -1.38
C GLY A 155 12.29 -8.22 -2.72
N TRP A 156 12.48 -6.96 -3.12
CA TRP A 156 13.31 -6.58 -4.26
C TRP A 156 14.80 -6.67 -3.92
N LYS A 157 15.23 -6.15 -2.76
CA LYS A 157 16.64 -6.16 -2.32
C LYS A 157 17.22 -7.57 -2.22
N GLU A 158 16.45 -8.52 -1.70
CA GLU A 158 16.82 -9.93 -1.64
C GLU A 158 17.19 -10.49 -3.03
N GLN A 159 16.44 -10.11 -4.08
CA GLN A 159 16.71 -10.60 -5.43
C GLN A 159 17.89 -9.89 -6.09
N GLU A 160 18.14 -8.61 -5.78
CA GLU A 160 19.36 -7.92 -6.22
C GLU A 160 20.61 -8.60 -5.66
N GLU A 161 20.65 -8.88 -4.35
CA GLU A 161 21.79 -9.56 -3.72
C GLU A 161 22.02 -10.97 -4.27
N LYS A 162 20.93 -11.72 -4.53
CA LYS A 162 21.03 -13.04 -5.17
C LYS A 162 21.54 -12.97 -6.60
N ALA A 163 21.15 -11.94 -7.35
CA ALA A 163 21.64 -11.73 -8.72
C ALA A 163 23.12 -11.35 -8.76
N GLU A 164 23.58 -10.51 -7.82
CA GLU A 164 24.99 -10.11 -7.71
C GLU A 164 25.88 -11.29 -7.26
N ASN A 165 25.46 -12.01 -6.22
CA ASN A 165 26.22 -13.16 -5.70
C ASN A 165 26.15 -14.39 -6.64
N GLY A 166 25.03 -14.60 -7.32
CA GLY A 166 24.87 -15.65 -8.34
C GLY A 166 25.58 -15.32 -9.66
N GLY A 167 25.77 -14.02 -9.96
CA GLY A 167 26.57 -13.54 -11.10
C GLY A 167 28.08 -13.65 -10.86
N ALA A 168 28.55 -13.47 -9.62
CA ALA A 168 29.94 -13.67 -9.23
C ALA A 168 30.40 -15.14 -9.28
N GLY A 169 29.46 -16.10 -9.36
CA GLY A 169 29.74 -17.53 -9.51
C GLY A 169 29.90 -18.02 -10.97
N LYS A 170 29.85 -17.14 -11.98
CA LYS A 170 29.99 -17.51 -13.41
C LYS A 170 31.29 -17.03 -14.07
N THR A 171 32.37 -16.85 -13.31
CA THR A 171 33.72 -16.56 -13.84
C THR A 171 34.82 -17.38 -13.15
N SER A 172 34.61 -18.68 -12.99
CA SER A 172 35.68 -19.62 -12.62
C SER A 172 35.28 -21.06 -12.94
N ASP A 173 35.04 -21.38 -14.20
CA ASP A 173 35.21 -22.74 -14.74
C ASP A 173 35.08 -22.67 -16.26
N GLY A 174 36.22 -22.69 -16.97
CA GLY A 174 36.19 -22.79 -18.42
C GLY A 174 37.33 -22.14 -19.21
N TYR A 175 38.55 -22.06 -18.68
CA TYR A 175 39.75 -22.03 -19.53
C TYR A 175 40.69 -23.19 -19.15
N THR A 176 40.68 -24.20 -20.02
CA THR A 176 41.82 -25.00 -20.52
C THR A 176 42.73 -25.75 -19.54
N GLN A 177 42.69 -27.09 -19.63
CA GLN A 177 43.80 -28.06 -19.73
C GLN A 177 43.15 -29.47 -19.63
N ALA A 178 43.31 -30.44 -20.52
CA ALA A 178 44.17 -30.66 -21.68
C ALA A 178 43.43 -31.54 -22.71
#